data_AF-A0A7X9KQY5-F1
#
_entry.id   AF-A0A7X9KQY5-F1
#
_cell.length_a   1.000
_cell.length_b   1.000
_cell.length_c   1.000
_cell.angle_alpha   90.00
_cell.angle_beta   90.00
_cell.angle_gamma   90.00
#
_symmetry.space_group_name_H-M   'P 1'
#
loop_
_entity.id
_entity.type
_entity.pdbx_description
1 polymer ?
#
loop_
_entity_poly.entity_id
_entity_poly.type
_entity_poly.pdbx_seq_one_letter_code
_entity_poly.pdbx_strand_id
1 'polypeptide(L)' 'MPIIVNLDVMMAKRKISLNELSEKVNLTLSNLSILKTGKAKAIRFSTLESICKALNCQPG' A
#
# COMPACT_ATOMS: atom_id res chain seq x y z
N MET A 1 -7.43 -2.56 -19.68
CA MET A 1 -7.99 -1.94 -18.46
C MET A 1 -6.89 -1.89 -17.41
N PRO A 2 -6.54 -0.73 -16.82
CA PRO A 2 -5.45 -0.66 -15.85
C PRO A 2 -5.83 -1.35 -14.53
N ILE A 3 -4.85 -1.91 -13.83
CA ILE A 3 -5.03 -2.39 -12.46
C ILE A 3 -5.17 -1.17 -11.55
N ILE A 4 -6.25 -1.10 -10.77
CA ILE A 4 -6.52 0.00 -9.83
C ILE A 4 -6.08 -0.43 -8.43
N VAL A 5 -5.27 0.40 -7.77
CA VAL A 5 -4.77 0.14 -6.42
C VAL A 5 -5.47 1.07 -5.43
N ASN A 6 -6.39 0.54 -4.62
CA ASN A 6 -7.19 1.30 -3.65
C ASN A 6 -6.49 1.41 -2.27
N LEU A 7 -5.19 1.72 -2.26
CA LEU A 7 -4.41 1.76 -1.03
C LEU A 7 -4.89 2.88 -0.09
N ASP A 8 -5.25 4.04 -0.62
CA ASP A 8 -5.81 5.17 0.11
C ASP A 8 -7.11 4.82 0.86
N VAL A 9 -8.03 4.10 0.20
CA VAL A 9 -9.28 3.62 0.80
C VAL A 9 -8.98 2.64 1.93
N MET A 10 -8.05 1.71 1.72
CA MET A 10 -7.69 0.74 2.74
C MET A 10 -7.02 1.40 3.95
N MET A 11 -6.15 2.39 3.73
CA MET A 11 -5.54 3.17 4.82
C MET A 11 -6.59 3.94 5.62
N ALA A 12 -7.55 4.58 4.96
CA ALA A 12 -8.65 5.29 5.61
C ALA A 12 -9.52 4.35 6.45
N LYS A 13 -9.88 3.17 5.90
CA LYS A 13 -10.65 2.13 6.61
C LYS A 13 -9.93 1.62 7.87
N ARG A 14 -8.59 1.64 7.88
CA ARG A 14 -7.75 1.20 9.02
C ARG A 14 -7.27 2.34 9.91
N LYS A 15 -7.62 3.59 9.58
CA LYS A 15 -7.19 4.80 10.30
C LYS A 15 -5.67 4.90 10.46
N ILE A 16 -4.92 4.48 9.44
CA ILE A 16 -3.45 4.49 9.45
C ILE A 16 -2.91 5.55 8.49
N SER A 17 -1.88 6.28 8.92
CA SER A 17 -1.22 7.28 8.10
C SER A 17 -0.21 6.66 7.12
N LEU A 18 0.19 7.41 6.08
CA LEU A 18 1.21 6.95 5.14
C LEU A 18 2.57 6.75 5.84
N ASN A 19 2.89 7.64 6.79
CA ASN A 19 4.11 7.59 7.59
C ASN A 19 4.15 6.32 8.44
N GLU A 20 3.08 6.05 9.17
CA GLU A 20 2.99 4.85 10.01
C GLU A 20 3.04 3.56 9.18
N LEU A 21 2.40 3.54 8.01
CA LEU A 21 2.49 2.41 7.10
C LEU A 21 3.93 2.21 6.62
N SER A 22 4.64 3.30 6.26
CA SER A 22 6.05 3.31 5.85
C SER A 22 6.95 2.60 6.87
N GLU A 23 6.77 2.93 8.14
CA GLU A 23 7.51 2.34 9.25
C GLU A 23 7.18 0.85 9.41
N LYS A 24 5.90 0.46 9.34
CA LYS A 24 5.48 -0.94 9.49
C LYS A 24 5.96 -1.86 8.37
N VAL A 25 6.02 -1.37 7.13
CA VAL A 25 6.42 -2.19 5.96
C VAL A 25 7.87 -1.98 5.53
N ASN A 26 8.61 -1.13 6.25
CA ASN A 26 10.01 -0.77 5.96
C ASN A 26 10.21 -0.34 4.48
N LEU A 27 9.30 0.51 4.00
CA LEU A 27 9.38 1.16 2.68
C LEU A 27 9.53 2.66 2.85
N THR A 28 10.02 3.33 1.81
CA THR A 28 10.03 4.79 1.78
C THR A 28 8.65 5.36 1.50
N LEU A 29 8.40 6.57 1.99
CA LEU A 29 7.17 7.34 1.68
C LEU A 29 6.94 7.49 0.18
N SER A 30 8.01 7.70 -0.58
CA SER A 30 7.95 7.82 -2.04
C SER A 30 7.40 6.56 -2.71
N ASN A 31 7.85 5.37 -2.27
CA ASN A 31 7.36 4.10 -2.82
C ASN A 31 5.88 3.89 -2.50
N LEU A 32 5.46 4.18 -1.26
CA LEU A 32 4.05 4.06 -0.86
C LEU A 32 3.17 5.12 -1.54
N SER A 33 3.69 6.33 -1.78
CA SER A 33 2.96 7.40 -2.48
C SER A 33 2.69 7.05 -3.95
N ILE A 34 3.66 6.43 -4.64
CA ILE A 34 3.48 5.94 -6.01
C ILE A 34 2.40 4.85 -6.08
N LEU A 35 2.36 3.95 -5.08
CA LEU A 35 1.31 2.94 -4.95
C LEU A 35 -0.06 3.57 -4.66
N LYS A 36 -0.11 4.50 -3.70
CA LYS A 36 -1.33 5.22 -3.31
C LYS A 36 -1.97 6.00 -4.46
N THR A 37 -1.15 6.60 -5.33
CA THR A 37 -1.62 7.40 -6.47
C THR A 37 -1.90 6.58 -7.73
N GLY A 38 -1.76 5.24 -7.68
CA GLY A 38 -1.97 4.36 -8.82
C GLY A 38 -0.93 4.51 -9.94
N LYS A 39 0.19 5.18 -9.69
CA LYS A 39 1.26 5.41 -10.68
C LYS A 39 2.29 4.27 -10.71
N ALA A 40 2.15 3.27 -9.84
CA ALA A 40 3.03 2.14 -9.78
C ALA A 40 2.93 1.28 -11.05
N LYS A 41 4.09 0.98 -11.65
CA LYS A 41 4.19 0.09 -12.82
C LYS A 41 4.34 -1.38 -12.43
N ALA A 42 4.91 -1.63 -11.26
CA ALA A 42 5.16 -2.96 -10.73
C ALA A 42 5.22 -2.92 -9.19
N ILE A 43 4.95 -4.06 -8.56
CA ILE A 43 5.14 -4.30 -7.13
C ILE A 43 5.62 -5.75 -6.94
N ARG A 44 6.51 -5.99 -5.98
CA ARG A 44 6.88 -7.35 -5.59
C ARG A 44 5.77 -7.96 -4.73
N PHE A 45 5.46 -9.24 -4.90
CA PHE A 45 4.45 -9.91 -4.07
C PHE A 45 4.78 -9.84 -2.58
N SER A 46 6.06 -9.96 -2.19
CA SER A 46 6.48 -9.79 -0.80
C SER A 46 6.14 -8.41 -0.23
N THR A 47 6.24 -7.36 -1.06
CA THR A 47 5.85 -5.99 -0.68
C THR A 47 4.34 -5.88 -0.54
N LEU A 48 3.58 -6.43 -1.48
CA LEU A 48 2.12 -6.47 -1.42
C LEU A 48 1.65 -7.22 -0.17
N GLU A 49 2.24 -8.39 0.11
CA GLU A 49 1.97 -9.19 1.31
C GLU A 49 2.26 -8.41 2.58
N SER A 50 3.39 -7.71 2.65
CA SER A 50 3.77 -6.89 3.81
C SER A 50 2.77 -5.77 4.07
N ILE A 51 2.31 -5.10 3.01
CA ILE A 51 1.25 -4.08 3.08
C ILE A 51 -0.06 -4.71 3.54
N CYS A 52 -0.48 -5.82 2.95
CA CYS A 52 -1.70 -6.53 3.32
C CYS A 52 -1.68 -7.01 4.77
N LYS A 53 -0.54 -7.49 5.26
CA LYS A 53 -0.34 -7.88 6.65
C LYS A 53 -0.44 -6.68 7.59
N ALA A 54 0.19 -5.55 7.25
CA ALA A 54 0.13 -4.31 8.04
C ALA A 54 -1.29 -3.71 8.08
N LEU A 55 -2.05 -3.85 6.99
CA LEU A 55 -3.41 -3.33 6.85
C LEU A 55 -4.50 -4.35 7.19
N ASN A 56 -4.14 -5.58 7.56
CA ASN A 56 -5.05 -6.70 7.76
C ASN A 56 -6.09 -6.80 6.62
N CYS A 57 -5.62 -7.02 5.39
CA CYS A 57 -6.43 -7.17 4.20
C CYS A 57 -5.89 -8.24 3.23
N GLN A 58 -6.66 -8.53 2.19
CA GLN A 58 -6.29 -9.43 1.10
C GLN A 58 -6.42 -8.70 -0.25
N PRO A 59 -5.55 -8.98 -1.23
CA PRO A 59 -5.76 -8.52 -2.61
C PRO A 59 -6.98 -9.23 -3.23
N GLY A 60 -7.93 -8.47 -3.78
CA GLY A 60 -9.15 -9.00 -4.41
C GLY A 60 -10.35 -8.10 -4.18
#